data_AF-A0A2N3TE70-F1
#
_entry.id   AF-A0A2N3TE70-F1
#
_cell.length_a   1.000
_cell.length_b   1.000
_cell.length_c   1.000
_cell.angle_alpha   90.00
_cell.angle_beta   90.00
_cell.angle_gamma   90.00
#
_symmetry.space_group_name_H-M   'P 1'
#
loop_
_entity.id
_entity.type
_entity.pdbx_description
1 polymer ?
#
loop_
_entity_poly.entity_id
_entity_poly.type
_entity_poly.pdbx_seq_one_letter_code
_entity_poly.pdbx_strand_id
1 'polypeptide(L)' 'MNSGNKDKTVAYSGHCAFAVSTGKIDIKGGKHSLTIEGKTYLFSNPIAKFLFKLIPNRIEKADINWKNK' A
#
# COMPACT_ATOMS: atom_id res chain seq x y z
N MET A 1 5.94 -14.27 28.46
CA MET A 1 6.48 -14.02 27.12
C MET A 1 5.91 -15.06 26.17
N ASN A 2 5.12 -14.68 25.16
CA ASN A 2 5.19 -15.26 23.79
C ASN A 2 4.14 -14.70 22.83
N SER A 3 4.65 -14.10 21.75
CA SER A 3 4.19 -14.06 20.35
C SER A 3 2.70 -13.97 20.02
N GLY A 4 2.32 -12.84 19.41
CA GLY A 4 1.05 -12.73 18.69
C GLY A 4 0.85 -11.46 17.87
N ASN A 5 1.66 -10.41 18.06
CA ASN A 5 1.61 -9.26 17.17
C ASN A 5 2.38 -9.60 15.90
N LYS A 6 1.68 -10.23 14.93
CA LYS A 6 2.14 -10.21 13.54
C LYS A 6 2.22 -8.73 13.19
N ASP A 7 3.41 -8.16 13.31
CA ASP A 7 3.73 -6.76 13.06
C ASP A 7 3.29 -6.46 11.62
N LYS A 8 2.04 -6.01 11.45
CA LYS A 8 1.48 -5.68 10.15
C LYS A 8 2.16 -4.39 9.74
N THR A 9 3.31 -4.50 9.10
CA THR A 9 4.02 -3.34 8.60
C THR A 9 3.13 -2.64 7.58
N VAL A 10 2.71 -1.42 7.92
CA VAL A 10 1.92 -0.59 7.03
C VAL A 10 2.85 -0.10 5.92
N ALA A 11 2.54 -0.45 4.68
CA ALA A 11 3.32 -0.04 3.53
C ALA A 11 3.21 1.47 3.31
N TYR A 12 4.29 2.05 2.77
CA TYR A 12 4.35 3.46 2.37
C TYR A 12 3.95 4.44 3.47
N SER A 13 4.30 4.15 4.73
CA SER A 13 3.96 4.99 5.90
C SER A 13 2.48 5.39 5.98
N GLY A 14 1.57 4.53 5.50
CA GLY A 14 0.13 4.77 5.53
C GLY A 14 -0.40 5.62 4.37
N HIS A 15 0.41 5.89 3.36
CA HIS A 15 -0.04 6.53 2.11
C HIS A 15 -0.82 5.55 1.22
N CYS A 16 -1.58 6.10 0.27
CA CYS A 16 -2.37 5.32 -0.66
C CYS A 16 -1.43 4.58 -1.64
N ALA A 17 -1.34 3.25 -1.52
CA ALA A 17 -0.44 2.42 -2.31
C ALA A 17 -0.63 2.60 -3.83
N PHE A 18 -1.87 2.77 -4.28
CA PHE A 18 -2.14 3.05 -5.69
C PHE A 18 -1.64 4.43 -6.12
N ALA A 19 -1.81 5.46 -5.30
CA ALA A 19 -1.29 6.80 -5.60
C ALA A 19 0.25 6.80 -5.62
N VAL A 20 0.87 6.10 -4.68
CA VAL A 20 2.33 5.92 -4.68
C VAL A 20 2.77 5.20 -5.97
N SER A 21 2.02 4.19 -6.44
CA SER A 21 2.29 3.53 -7.74
C SER A 21 2.21 4.45 -8.96
N THR A 22 1.55 5.61 -8.84
CA THR A 22 1.47 6.63 -9.88
C THR A 22 2.38 7.83 -9.63
N GLY A 23 3.24 7.78 -8.60
CA GLY A 23 4.20 8.83 -8.25
C GLY A 23 3.64 9.89 -7.29
N LYS A 24 2.40 9.72 -6.80
CA LYS A 24 1.75 10.65 -5.87
C LYS A 24 1.90 10.16 -4.44
N ILE A 25 2.67 10.88 -3.63
CA ILE A 25 2.89 10.57 -2.21
C ILE A 25 2.10 11.48 -1.26
N ASP A 26 1.37 12.48 -1.76
CA ASP A 26 0.55 13.40 -0.96
C ASP A 26 -0.77 12.76 -0.48
N ILE A 27 -1.19 11.67 -1.12
CA ILE A 27 -2.47 11.03 -0.85
C ILE A 27 -2.35 10.01 0.28
N LYS A 28 -3.03 10.27 1.40
CA LYS A 28 -3.13 9.33 2.51
C LYS A 28 -4.02 8.13 2.17
N GLY A 29 -3.65 6.98 2.73
CA GLY A 29 -4.51 5.81 2.74
C GLY A 29 -5.74 6.03 3.61
N GLY A 30 -6.85 5.38 3.24
CA GLY A 30 -8.11 5.42 4.00
C GLY A 30 -8.40 4.08 4.68
N LYS A 31 -9.68 3.86 4.98
CA LYS A 31 -10.19 2.62 5.60
C LYS A 31 -10.05 1.37 4.73
N HIS A 32 -9.75 1.53 3.45
CA HIS A 32 -9.59 0.42 2.52
C HIS A 32 -8.15 -0.07 2.60
N SER A 33 -7.97 -1.35 2.92
CA SER A 33 -6.65 -1.96 3.00
C SER A 33 -6.59 -3.31 2.30
N LEU A 34 -5.38 -3.72 1.92
CA LEU A 34 -5.08 -5.02 1.35
C LEU A 34 -3.77 -5.50 1.98
N THR A 35 -3.76 -6.69 2.57
CA THR A 35 -2.54 -7.29 3.11
C THR A 35 -2.01 -8.31 2.11
N ILE A 36 -0.77 -8.13 1.67
CA ILE A 36 -0.06 -9.04 0.75
C ILE A 36 1.31 -9.31 1.37
N GLU A 37 1.68 -10.58 1.54
CA GLU A 37 2.99 -11.00 2.06
C GLU A 37 3.36 -10.32 3.40
N GLY A 38 2.39 -10.18 4.30
CA GLY A 38 2.60 -9.55 5.62
C GLY A 38 2.64 -8.02 5.62
N LYS A 39 2.73 -7.37 4.46
CA LYS A 39 2.63 -5.89 4.33
C LYS A 39 1.18 -5.47 4.11
N THR A 40 0.76 -4.41 4.82
CA THR A 40 -0.59 -3.84 4.68
C THR A 40 -0.55 -2.57 3.84
N TYR A 41 -1.16 -2.63 2.66
CA TYR A 41 -1.30 -1.51 1.73
C TYR A 41 -2.62 -0.79 2.01
N LEU A 42 -2.58 0.54 2.18
CA LEU A 42 -3.77 1.36 2.39
C LEU A 42 -4.21 2.02 1.08
N PHE A 43 -5.50 2.33 0.96
CA PHE A 43 -6.11 2.94 -0.21
C PHE A 43 -7.11 4.01 0.21
N SER A 44 -7.08 5.15 -0.48
CA SER A 44 -7.99 6.26 -0.22
C SER A 44 -9.44 5.95 -0.61
N ASN A 45 -9.64 5.07 -1.59
CA ASN A 45 -10.96 4.69 -2.10
C ASN A 45 -10.98 3.21 -2.55
N PRO A 46 -12.17 2.58 -2.70
CA PRO A 46 -12.27 1.16 -3.04
C PRO A 46 -11.84 0.86 -4.49
N ILE A 47 -11.96 1.84 -5.40
CA ILE A 47 -11.56 1.69 -6.80
C ILE A 47 -10.04 1.54 -6.90
N ALA A 48 -9.28 2.34 -6.14
CA ALA A 48 -7.82 2.26 -6.05
C ALA A 48 -7.38 0.88 -5.56
N LYS A 49 -8.06 0.31 -4.54
CA LYS A 49 -7.81 -1.06 -4.09
C LYS A 49 -8.06 -2.08 -5.21
N PHE A 50 -9.18 -1.93 -5.93
CA PHE A 50 -9.53 -2.84 -7.01
C PHE A 50 -8.53 -2.79 -8.16
N LEU A 51 -8.18 -1.58 -8.64
CA LEU A 51 -7.18 -1.37 -9.69
C LEU A 51 -5.80 -1.86 -9.26
N PHE A 52 -5.42 -1.67 -7.99
CA PHE A 52 -4.15 -2.17 -7.46
C PHE A 52 -4.08 -3.70 -7.44
N LYS A 53 -5.22 -4.37 -7.22
CA LYS A 53 -5.30 -5.83 -7.27
C LYS A 53 -5.35 -6.36 -8.72
N LEU A 54 -6.02 -5.64 -9.61
CA LEU A 54 -6.23 -6.06 -11.00
C LEU A 54 -4.98 -5.84 -11.87
N ILE A 55 -4.29 -4.72 -11.67
CA ILE A 55 -3.15 -4.35 -12.52
C ILE A 55 -1.88 -5.00 -11.95
N PRO A 56 -1.20 -5.86 -12.72
CA PRO A 56 0.05 -6.47 -12.29
C PRO A 56 1.15 -5.41 -12.11
N ASN A 57 2.18 -5.75 -11.32
CA ASN A 57 3.36 -4.90 -11.09
C ASN A 57 3.07 -3.54 -10.42
N ARG A 58 1.87 -3.33 -9.86
CA ARG A 58 1.54 -2.09 -9.13
C ARG A 58 2.34 -1.94 -7.84
N ILE A 59 2.62 -3.05 -7.15
CA ILE A 59 3.47 -3.08 -5.95
C ILE A 59 4.88 -2.63 -6.31
N GLU A 60 5.48 -3.22 -7.34
CA GLU A 60 6.83 -2.87 -7.80
C GLU A 60 6.93 -1.38 -8.18
N LYS A 61 5.96 -0.86 -8.95
CA LYS A 61 5.91 0.57 -9.28
C LYS A 61 5.80 1.46 -8.05
N ALA A 62 4.96 1.08 -7.09
CA ALA A 62 4.84 1.82 -5.84
C ALA A 62 6.13 1.76 -5.01
N ASP A 63 6.80 0.61 -4.95
CA ASP A 63 8.09 0.46 -4.28
C ASP A 63 9.19 1.31 -4.93
N ILE A 64 9.26 1.35 -6.26
CA ILE A 64 10.21 2.19 -7.01
C ILE A 64 9.94 3.67 -6.70
N ASN A 65 8.70 4.13 -6.85
CA ASN A 65 8.36 5.53 -6.60
C ASN A 65 8.57 5.93 -5.13
N TRP A 66 8.31 5.02 -4.19
CA TRP A 66 8.54 5.26 -2.77
C TRP A 66 10.02 5.38 -2.41
N LYS A 67 10.88 4.58 -3.04
CA LYS A 67 12.34 4.67 -2.87
C LYS A 67 12.92 5.94 -3.48
N ASN A 68 12.30 6.46 -4.54
CA ASN A 68 12.73 7.66 -5.25
C ASN A 68 12.10 8.97 -4.73
N LYS A 69 11.36 8.93 -3.61
CA LYS A 69 10.77 10.12 -3.01
C LYS A 69 11.79 10.93 -2.21
#